data_AF-A0A1Z5KWX6-F1
#
_entry.id   AF-A0A1Z5KWX6-F1
#
_cell.length_a   1.000
_cell.length_b   1.000
_cell.length_c   1.000
_cell.angle_alpha   90.00
_cell.angle_beta   90.00
_cell.angle_gamma   90.00
#
_symmetry.space_group_name_H-M   'P 1'
#
loop_
_entity.id
_entity.type
_entity.pdbx_description
1 polymer ?
#
loop_
_entity_poly.entity_id
_entity_poly.type
_entity_poly.pdbx_seq_one_letter_code
_entity_poly.pdbx_strand_id
1 'polypeptide(L)'
;MRIINETTATEDVVVLMYLLGEGKLNLDFEQQLQEEEMHHLRSIALVFINICCSEQEAYWLTVNFWKLLKSLKIETSQMSRQMEDILDKDDHELYQHLLKLKVVPALPSDAWFQGCFADVLDTDVLLRVWDRVIGGSTKILPQVAATLLTSLRSSLIQQKTASDVLQAIENVPKEASSAIVSKILT
;
A
#
# COMPACT_ATOMS: atom_id res chain seq x y z
N MET A 1 -20.64 14.66 -23.78
CA MET A 1 -20.60 13.68 -22.68
C MET A 1 -19.77 14.31 -21.58
N ARG A 2 -20.34 14.56 -20.39
CA ARG A 2 -19.60 15.18 -19.27
C ARG A 2 -19.07 14.03 -18.42
N ILE A 3 -17.75 13.81 -18.45
CA ILE A 3 -17.11 12.65 -17.80
C ILE A 3 -17.08 12.83 -16.27
N ILE A 4 -16.96 14.07 -15.79
CA ILE A 4 -16.98 14.42 -14.37
C ILE A 4 -18.27 15.18 -14.04
N ASN A 5 -18.93 14.79 -12.96
CA ASN A 5 -20.09 15.46 -12.41
C ASN A 5 -19.93 15.68 -10.90
N GLU A 6 -20.88 16.35 -10.25
CA GLU A 6 -20.85 16.63 -8.79
C GLU A 6 -20.94 15.37 -7.91
N THR A 7 -21.16 14.19 -8.50
CA THR A 7 -21.23 12.89 -7.81
C THR A 7 -19.97 12.04 -7.99
N THR A 8 -19.01 12.48 -8.82
CA THR A 8 -17.74 11.77 -9.03
C THR A 8 -16.87 11.92 -7.78
N ALA A 9 -16.34 10.80 -7.27
CA ALA A 9 -15.45 10.81 -6.11
C ALA A 9 -14.17 11.61 -6.41
N THR A 10 -13.66 12.35 -5.43
CA THR A 10 -12.54 13.28 -5.64
C THR A 10 -11.26 12.57 -6.07
N GLU A 11 -11.02 11.37 -5.55
CA GLU A 11 -9.93 10.47 -5.95
C GLU A 11 -10.04 10.03 -7.42
N ASP A 12 -11.26 9.79 -7.91
CA ASP A 12 -11.50 9.43 -9.32
C ASP A 12 -11.23 10.62 -10.23
N VAL A 13 -11.59 11.84 -9.80
CA VAL A 13 -11.27 13.08 -10.51
C VAL A 13 -9.75 13.23 -10.66
N VAL A 14 -8.97 12.99 -9.60
CA VAL A 14 -7.50 13.05 -9.65
C VAL A 14 -6.94 12.05 -10.67
N VAL A 15 -7.43 10.80 -10.67
CA VAL A 15 -6.95 9.77 -11.60
C VAL A 15 -7.32 10.09 -13.05
N LEU A 16 -8.56 10.52 -13.30
CA LEU A 16 -9.00 10.92 -14.64
C LEU A 16 -8.22 12.14 -15.16
N MET A 17 -7.94 13.12 -14.30
CA MET A 17 -7.10 14.27 -14.64
C MET A 17 -5.66 13.85 -14.97
N TYR A 18 -5.09 12.93 -14.19
CA TYR A 18 -3.77 12.37 -14.47
C TYR A 18 -3.73 11.63 -15.81
N LEU A 19 -4.69 10.72 -16.06
CA LEU A 19 -4.79 9.96 -17.31
C LEU A 19 -4.96 10.88 -18.52
N LEU A 20 -5.78 11.92 -18.40
CA LEU A 20 -5.96 12.92 -19.44
C LEU A 20 -4.65 13.69 -19.70
N GLY A 21 -3.98 14.13 -18.64
CA GLY A 21 -2.71 14.86 -18.73
C GLY A 21 -1.57 14.05 -19.34
N GLU A 22 -1.56 12.74 -19.15
CA GLU A 22 -0.59 11.82 -19.75
C GLU A 22 -1.02 11.32 -21.14
N GLY A 23 -2.20 11.70 -21.64
CA GLY A 23 -2.73 11.24 -22.93
C GLY A 23 -3.09 9.75 -22.96
N LYS A 24 -3.42 9.18 -21.79
CA LYS A 24 -3.72 7.74 -21.59
C LYS A 24 -5.19 7.46 -21.25
N LEU A 25 -6.05 8.47 -21.30
CA LEU A 25 -7.47 8.31 -20.99
C LEU A 25 -8.19 7.57 -22.11
N ASN A 26 -8.81 6.44 -21.78
CA ASN A 26 -9.57 5.62 -22.72
C ASN A 26 -11.03 6.08 -22.83
N LEU A 27 -11.72 5.66 -23.90
CA LEU A 27 -13.15 5.93 -24.07
C LEU A 27 -14.00 5.20 -23.01
N ASP A 28 -13.59 3.99 -22.64
CA ASP A 28 -14.17 3.22 -21.53
C ASP A 28 -13.40 3.51 -20.23
N PHE A 29 -13.58 4.73 -19.72
CA PHE A 29 -12.92 5.17 -18.50
C PHE A 29 -13.44 4.44 -17.25
N GLU A 30 -14.67 3.93 -17.28
CA GLU A 30 -15.26 3.17 -16.17
C GLU A 30 -14.49 1.86 -15.99
N GLN A 31 -14.25 1.11 -17.09
CA GLN A 31 -13.41 -0.08 -17.05
C GLN A 31 -11.97 0.26 -16.63
N GLN A 32 -11.41 1.34 -17.16
CA GLN A 32 -10.05 1.76 -16.84
C GLN A 32 -9.85 2.07 -15.35
N LEU A 33 -10.84 2.69 -14.69
CA LEU A 33 -10.80 2.97 -13.25
C LEU A 33 -10.84 1.71 -12.37
N GLN A 34 -11.28 0.57 -12.90
CA GLN A 34 -11.27 -0.72 -12.21
C GLN A 34 -9.93 -1.46 -12.32
N GLU A 35 -8.99 -0.96 -13.13
CA GLU A 35 -7.65 -1.55 -13.23
C GLU A 35 -6.89 -1.43 -11.89
N GLU A 36 -6.15 -2.46 -11.49
CA GLU A 36 -5.41 -2.47 -10.22
C GLU A 36 -4.43 -1.30 -10.12
N GLU A 37 -3.78 -0.93 -11.23
CA GLU A 37 -2.87 0.22 -11.26
C GLU A 37 -3.61 1.53 -10.91
N MET A 38 -4.82 1.70 -11.43
CA MET A 38 -5.65 2.87 -11.13
C MET A 38 -6.20 2.81 -9.71
N HIS A 39 -6.51 1.62 -9.19
CA HIS A 39 -6.88 1.44 -7.79
C HIS A 39 -5.77 1.96 -6.87
N HIS A 40 -4.51 1.52 -7.06
CA HIS A 40 -3.38 2.02 -6.26
C HIS A 40 -3.23 3.55 -6.30
N LEU A 41 -3.42 4.15 -7.49
CA LEU A 41 -3.37 5.61 -7.64
C LEU A 41 -4.51 6.31 -6.90
N ARG A 42 -5.73 5.74 -6.93
CA ARG A 42 -6.89 6.28 -6.19
C ARG A 42 -6.66 6.24 -4.68
N SER A 43 -6.13 5.12 -4.17
CA SER A 43 -5.78 4.97 -2.75
C SER A 43 -4.77 6.04 -2.31
N ILE A 44 -3.73 6.25 -3.12
CA ILE A 44 -2.73 7.31 -2.87
C ILE A 44 -3.39 8.70 -2.92
N ALA A 45 -4.25 8.95 -3.92
CA ALA A 45 -4.95 10.20 -4.08
C ALA A 45 -5.82 10.52 -2.85
N LEU A 46 -6.57 9.54 -2.36
CA LEU A 46 -7.43 9.68 -1.20
C LEU A 46 -6.64 10.09 0.05
N VAL A 47 -5.46 9.51 0.27
CA VAL A 47 -4.58 9.89 1.38
C VAL A 47 -4.14 11.36 1.24
N PHE A 48 -3.68 11.79 0.06
CA PHE A 48 -3.28 13.18 -0.14
C PHE A 48 -4.46 14.16 -0.03
N ILE A 49 -5.64 13.80 -0.53
CA ILE A 49 -6.86 14.61 -0.40
C ILE A 49 -7.19 14.83 1.08
N ASN A 50 -7.01 13.81 1.93
CA ASN A 50 -7.34 13.90 3.35
C ASN A 50 -6.35 14.74 4.18
N ILE A 51 -5.09 14.87 3.74
CA ILE A 51 -4.05 15.57 4.50
C ILE A 51 -3.74 16.98 3.97
N CYS A 52 -4.03 17.26 2.70
CA CYS A 52 -3.68 18.52 2.06
C CYS A 52 -4.75 19.60 2.30
N CYS A 53 -4.33 20.85 2.23
CA CYS A 53 -5.21 22.00 2.46
C CYS A 53 -6.02 22.39 1.22
N SER A 54 -5.64 21.89 0.04
CA SER A 54 -6.27 22.21 -1.23
C SER A 54 -6.24 21.05 -2.22
N GLU A 55 -7.22 21.02 -3.13
CA GLU A 55 -7.30 20.02 -4.21
C GLU A 55 -6.09 20.11 -5.14
N GLN A 56 -5.54 21.31 -5.37
CA GLN A 56 -4.37 21.49 -6.23
C GLN A 56 -3.12 20.86 -5.61
N GLU A 57 -2.90 21.05 -4.30
CA GLU A 57 -1.81 20.41 -3.58
C GLU A 57 -1.96 18.88 -3.59
N ALA A 58 -3.16 18.38 -3.28
CA ALA A 58 -3.44 16.95 -3.29
C ALA A 58 -3.17 16.33 -4.67
N TYR A 59 -3.64 16.98 -5.74
CA TYR A 59 -3.40 16.54 -7.11
C TYR A 59 -1.90 16.49 -7.43
N TRP A 60 -1.17 17.58 -7.19
CA TRP A 60 0.25 17.64 -7.54
C TRP A 60 1.08 16.67 -6.71
N LEU A 61 0.79 16.51 -5.41
CA LEU A 61 1.48 15.53 -4.58
C LEU A 61 1.19 14.11 -5.03
N THR A 62 -0.06 13.78 -5.32
CA THR A 62 -0.45 12.47 -5.86
C THR A 62 0.30 12.15 -7.15
N VAL A 63 0.25 13.06 -8.14
CA VAL A 63 0.88 12.83 -9.45
C VAL A 63 2.40 12.71 -9.34
N ASN A 64 3.04 13.57 -8.54
CA ASN A 64 4.49 13.51 -8.38
C ASN A 64 4.92 12.27 -7.60
N PHE A 65 4.20 11.90 -6.54
CA PHE A 65 4.46 10.66 -5.79
C PHE A 65 4.27 9.43 -6.68
N TRP A 66 3.19 9.37 -7.46
CA TRP A 66 2.95 8.29 -8.40
C TRP A 66 4.06 8.14 -9.45
N LYS A 67 4.49 9.25 -10.06
CA LYS A 67 5.61 9.27 -11.00
C LYS A 67 6.91 8.80 -10.33
N LEU A 68 7.15 9.21 -9.09
CA LEU A 68 8.28 8.72 -8.30
C LEU A 68 8.19 7.19 -8.13
N LEU A 69 7.05 6.63 -7.72
CA LEU A 69 6.90 5.18 -7.58
C LEU A 69 7.22 4.43 -8.87
N LYS A 70 6.73 4.92 -10.02
CA LYS A 70 7.05 4.33 -11.33
C LYS A 70 8.53 4.44 -11.69
N SER A 71 9.21 5.50 -11.25
CA SER A 71 10.64 5.68 -11.45
C SER A 71 11.50 4.76 -10.55
N LEU A 72 11.00 4.43 -9.36
CA LEU A 72 11.70 3.61 -8.37
C LEU A 72 11.74 2.11 -8.73
N LYS A 73 11.07 1.69 -9.82
CA LYS A 73 11.03 0.31 -10.33
C LYS A 73 10.80 -0.72 -9.22
N ILE A 74 9.69 -0.56 -8.51
CA ILE A 74 9.27 -1.45 -7.43
C ILE A 74 9.05 -2.86 -8.00
N GLU A 75 10.01 -3.75 -7.77
CA GLU A 75 9.93 -5.17 -8.13
C GLU A 75 9.31 -5.98 -6.98
N THR A 76 8.00 -6.22 -7.04
CA THR A 76 7.24 -6.91 -5.97
C THR A 76 7.87 -8.24 -5.59
N SER A 77 8.32 -9.04 -6.56
CA SER A 77 8.92 -10.35 -6.30
C SER A 77 10.21 -10.27 -5.49
N GLN A 78 11.05 -9.26 -5.75
CA GLN A 78 12.27 -9.01 -4.97
C GLN A 78 11.92 -8.50 -3.57
N MET A 79 10.96 -7.59 -3.45
CA MET A 79 10.52 -7.04 -2.17
C MET A 79 9.85 -8.10 -1.28
N SER A 80 9.10 -9.03 -1.87
CA SER A 80 8.47 -10.15 -1.16
C SER A 80 9.54 -11.06 -0.55
N ARG A 81 10.59 -11.40 -1.30
CA ARG A 81 11.73 -12.15 -0.76
C ARG A 81 12.43 -11.42 0.38
N GLN A 82 12.66 -10.12 0.23
CA GLN A 82 13.27 -9.31 1.31
C GLN A 82 12.38 -9.28 2.55
N MET A 83 11.06 -9.20 2.39
CA MET A 83 10.10 -9.27 3.49
C MET A 83 10.17 -10.65 4.18
N GLU A 84 10.22 -11.74 3.42
CA GLU A 84 10.39 -13.10 3.95
C GLU A 84 11.70 -13.24 4.74
N ASP A 85 12.82 -12.77 4.19
CA ASP A 85 14.14 -12.80 4.86
C ASP A 85 14.13 -12.01 6.18
N ILE A 86 13.48 -10.83 6.19
CA ILE A 86 13.34 -10.01 7.40
C ILE A 86 12.45 -10.72 8.41
N LEU A 87 11.33 -11.30 7.97
CA LEU A 87 10.40 -11.99 8.86
C LEU A 87 11.02 -13.25 9.49
N ASP A 88 11.77 -14.03 8.70
CA ASP A 88 12.49 -15.21 9.19
C ASP A 88 13.54 -14.84 10.26
N LYS A 89 14.24 -13.72 10.03
CA LYS A 89 15.24 -13.19 10.97
C LYS A 89 14.62 -12.63 12.25
N ASP A 90 13.51 -11.90 12.13
CA ASP A 90 12.90 -11.18 13.25
C ASP A 90 11.96 -12.07 14.08
N ASP A 91 11.23 -12.99 13.44
CA ASP A 91 10.32 -13.94 14.08
C ASP A 91 10.19 -15.25 13.27
N HIS A 92 11.21 -16.11 13.42
CA HIS A 92 11.26 -17.42 12.76
C HIS A 92 10.03 -18.29 13.04
N GLU A 93 9.46 -18.24 14.26
CA GLU A 93 8.30 -19.06 14.62
C GLU A 93 7.06 -18.66 13.82
N LEU A 94 6.79 -17.35 13.73
CA LEU A 94 5.70 -16.82 12.91
C LEU A 94 5.92 -17.16 11.44
N TYR A 95 7.13 -16.97 10.92
CA TYR A 95 7.43 -17.28 9.52
C TYR A 95 7.16 -18.75 9.20
N GLN A 96 7.64 -19.68 10.03
CA GLN A 96 7.39 -21.12 9.86
C GLN A 96 5.90 -21.48 9.93
N HIS A 97 5.14 -20.80 10.78
CA HIS A 97 3.68 -20.97 10.85
C HIS A 97 3.00 -20.55 9.55
N LEU A 98 3.34 -19.37 9.03
CA LEU A 98 2.79 -18.86 7.77
C LEU A 98 3.19 -19.73 6.57
N LEU A 99 4.42 -20.26 6.56
CA LEU A 99 4.88 -21.22 5.55
C LEU A 99 4.09 -22.53 5.59
N LYS A 100 3.86 -23.10 6.79
CA LYS A 100 3.08 -24.34 6.96
C LYS A 100 1.66 -24.18 6.44
N LEU A 101 1.06 -23.02 6.66
CA LEU A 101 -0.27 -22.69 6.17
C LEU A 101 -0.30 -22.26 4.70
N LYS A 102 0.85 -22.17 4.01
CA LYS A 102 1.00 -21.68 2.64
C LYS A 102 0.43 -20.27 2.42
N VAL A 103 0.52 -19.43 3.45
CA VAL A 103 0.05 -18.04 3.40
C VAL A 103 1.03 -17.14 2.66
N VAL A 104 2.33 -17.35 2.84
CA VAL A 104 3.40 -16.53 2.26
C VAL A 104 3.19 -16.20 0.76
N PRO A 105 2.94 -17.18 -0.13
CA PRO A 105 2.70 -16.89 -1.55
C PRO A 105 1.33 -16.26 -1.85
N ALA A 106 0.40 -16.25 -0.90
CA ALA A 106 -0.94 -15.70 -1.02
C ALA A 106 -1.08 -14.30 -0.38
N LEU A 107 0.02 -13.74 0.13
CA LEU A 107 0.01 -12.39 0.68
C LEU A 107 -0.25 -11.35 -0.42
N PRO A 108 -0.98 -10.26 -0.11
CA PRO A 108 -1.28 -9.19 -1.07
C PRO A 108 -0.07 -8.26 -1.27
N SER A 109 1.09 -8.84 -1.61
CA SER A 109 2.37 -8.12 -1.75
C SER A 109 2.32 -7.05 -2.84
N ASP A 110 1.61 -7.30 -3.95
CA ASP A 110 1.44 -6.30 -5.00
C ASP A 110 0.67 -5.08 -4.49
N ALA A 111 -0.45 -5.29 -3.79
CA ALA A 111 -1.23 -4.20 -3.20
C ALA A 111 -0.41 -3.38 -2.19
N TRP A 112 0.39 -4.07 -1.36
CA TRP A 112 1.25 -3.42 -0.38
C TRP A 112 2.34 -2.57 -1.01
N PHE A 113 3.07 -3.10 -1.99
CA PHE A 113 4.25 -2.44 -2.53
C PHE A 113 3.93 -1.46 -3.64
N GLN A 114 2.98 -1.77 -4.55
CA GLN A 114 2.58 -0.87 -5.62
C GLN A 114 1.68 0.27 -5.10
N GLY A 115 0.81 -0.03 -4.14
CA GLY A 115 0.00 0.98 -3.45
C GLY A 115 0.72 1.68 -2.29
N CYS A 116 1.98 1.29 -1.98
CA CYS A 116 2.75 1.80 -0.85
C CYS A 116 1.95 1.82 0.47
N PHE A 117 1.15 0.78 0.71
CA PHE A 117 0.28 0.59 1.88
C PHE A 117 -0.83 1.64 2.08
N ALA A 118 -1.23 2.37 1.04
CA ALA A 118 -2.23 3.43 1.12
C ALA A 118 -3.57 2.99 1.75
N ASP A 119 -4.03 1.77 1.45
CA ASP A 119 -5.30 1.22 1.97
C ASP A 119 -5.12 0.35 3.22
N VAL A 120 -3.89 0.21 3.72
CA VAL A 120 -3.54 -0.78 4.75
C VAL A 120 -3.18 -0.12 6.07
N LEU A 121 -2.43 0.99 6.01
CA LEU A 121 -1.92 1.66 7.20
C LEU A 121 -2.71 2.91 7.54
N ASP A 122 -2.79 3.20 8.83
CA ASP A 122 -3.28 4.50 9.31
C ASP A 122 -2.44 5.64 8.72
N THR A 123 -3.10 6.75 8.36
CA THR A 123 -2.49 7.90 7.68
C THR A 123 -1.21 8.39 8.36
N ASP A 124 -1.19 8.54 9.69
CA ASP A 124 -0.02 9.03 10.42
C ASP A 124 1.23 8.15 10.26
N VAL A 125 1.04 6.82 10.17
CA VAL A 125 2.13 5.86 9.96
C VAL A 125 2.56 5.88 8.50
N LEU A 126 1.57 5.88 7.61
CA LEU A 126 1.75 5.91 6.18
C LEU A 126 2.61 7.10 5.73
N LEU A 127 2.35 8.31 6.26
CA LEU A 127 3.13 9.50 5.91
C LEU A 127 4.62 9.35 6.25
N ARG A 128 4.94 8.72 7.39
CA ARG A 128 6.34 8.46 7.78
C ARG A 128 7.01 7.43 6.87
N VAL A 129 6.26 6.44 6.39
CA VAL A 129 6.73 5.51 5.36
C VAL A 129 7.00 6.28 4.07
N TRP A 130 6.06 7.13 3.66
CA TRP A 130 6.16 7.90 2.43
C TRP A 130 7.30 8.91 2.46
N ASP A 131 7.63 9.53 3.60
CA ASP A 131 8.82 10.37 3.74
C ASP A 131 10.10 9.62 3.36
N ARG A 132 10.22 8.35 3.75
CA ARG A 132 11.38 7.51 3.40
C ARG A 132 11.37 7.10 1.93
N VAL A 133 10.19 6.82 1.37
CA VAL A 133 10.01 6.50 -0.05
C VAL A 133 10.35 7.71 -0.92
N ILE A 134 9.90 8.91 -0.54
CA ILE A 134 10.23 10.19 -1.18
C ILE A 134 11.74 10.46 -1.10
N GLY A 135 12.37 10.11 0.04
CA GLY A 135 13.83 10.10 0.18
C GLY A 135 14.57 9.07 -0.68
N GLY A 136 13.86 8.26 -1.48
CA GLY A 136 14.41 7.28 -2.42
C GLY A 136 14.66 5.89 -1.82
N SER A 137 14.25 5.63 -0.58
CA SER A 137 14.46 4.33 0.07
C SER A 137 13.26 3.41 -0.13
N THR A 138 13.30 2.54 -1.13
CA THR A 138 12.28 1.50 -1.34
C THR A 138 12.42 0.30 -0.38
N LYS A 139 13.57 0.14 0.26
CA LYS A 139 13.85 -0.93 1.24
C LYS A 139 13.00 -0.82 2.51
N ILE A 140 12.37 0.32 2.74
CA ILE A 140 11.44 0.51 3.85
C ILE A 140 10.17 -0.34 3.68
N LEU A 141 9.74 -0.59 2.43
CA LEU A 141 8.47 -1.27 2.16
C LEU A 141 8.49 -2.74 2.64
N PRO A 142 9.51 -3.56 2.32
CA PRO A 142 9.63 -4.91 2.90
C PRO A 142 9.73 -4.92 4.42
N GLN A 143 10.41 -3.93 5.01
CA GLN A 143 10.54 -3.80 6.47
C GLN A 143 9.20 -3.50 7.13
N VAL A 144 8.40 -2.63 6.53
CA VAL A 144 7.03 -2.32 6.97
C VAL A 144 6.14 -3.55 6.88
N ALA A 145 6.18 -4.29 5.77
CA ALA A 145 5.40 -5.52 5.62
C ALA A 145 5.76 -6.57 6.67
N ALA A 146 7.05 -6.84 6.90
CA ALA A 146 7.48 -7.80 7.92
C ALA A 146 7.04 -7.34 9.32
N THR A 147 7.18 -6.04 9.62
CA THR A 147 6.79 -5.47 10.92
C THR A 147 5.27 -5.52 11.13
N LEU A 148 4.48 -5.32 10.08
CA LEU A 148 3.03 -5.50 10.09
C LEU A 148 2.67 -6.95 10.48
N LEU A 149 3.31 -7.94 9.85
CA LEU A 149 3.07 -9.34 10.19
C LEU A 149 3.49 -9.67 11.64
N THR A 150 4.64 -9.18 12.08
CA THR A 150 5.11 -9.40 13.46
C THR A 150 4.24 -8.69 14.49
N SER A 151 3.66 -7.52 14.20
CA SER A 151 2.76 -6.84 15.13
C SER A 151 1.43 -7.58 15.29
N LEU A 152 1.00 -8.29 14.24
CA LEU A 152 -0.18 -9.17 14.27
C LEU A 152 0.10 -10.57 14.82
N ARG A 153 1.35 -10.89 15.18
CA ARG A 153 1.81 -12.24 15.59
C ARG A 153 0.83 -12.97 16.50
N SER A 154 0.41 -12.33 17.60
CA SER A 154 -0.47 -12.94 18.60
C SER A 154 -1.82 -13.39 18.02
N SER A 155 -2.32 -12.68 17.00
CA SER A 155 -3.52 -13.05 16.26
C SER A 155 -3.24 -14.15 15.23
N LEU A 156 -2.16 -14.02 14.45
CA LEU A 156 -1.84 -14.91 13.33
C LEU A 156 -1.49 -16.33 13.79
N ILE A 157 -0.75 -16.50 14.89
CA ILE A 157 -0.35 -17.81 15.41
C ILE A 157 -1.54 -18.66 15.85
N GLN A 158 -2.64 -18.02 16.27
CA GLN A 158 -3.84 -18.74 16.71
C GLN A 158 -4.65 -19.32 15.53
N GLN A 159 -4.45 -18.76 14.34
CA GLN A 159 -5.17 -19.17 13.14
C GLN A 159 -4.63 -20.49 12.59
N LYS A 160 -5.53 -21.32 12.05
CA LYS A 160 -5.23 -22.67 11.58
C LYS A 160 -5.36 -22.84 10.07
N THR A 161 -5.91 -21.86 9.38
CA THR A 161 -6.11 -21.91 7.93
C THR A 161 -5.52 -20.66 7.28
N ALA A 162 -5.16 -20.78 6.00
CA ALA A 162 -4.66 -19.65 5.23
C ALA A 162 -5.70 -18.53 5.12
N SER A 163 -6.98 -18.88 4.96
CA SER A 163 -8.07 -17.92 4.83
C SER A 163 -8.24 -17.07 6.08
N ASP A 164 -8.22 -17.69 7.26
CA ASP A 164 -8.37 -16.97 8.53
C ASP A 164 -7.19 -16.02 8.78
N VAL A 165 -5.99 -16.44 8.38
CA VAL A 165 -4.78 -15.60 8.44
C VAL A 165 -4.91 -14.39 7.52
N LEU A 166 -5.31 -14.58 6.26
CA LEU A 166 -5.48 -13.49 5.31
C LEU A 166 -6.55 -12.50 5.78
N GLN A 167 -7.67 -13.00 6.31
CA GLN A 167 -8.72 -12.14 6.88
C GLN A 167 -8.23 -11.36 8.11
N ALA A 168 -7.37 -11.96 8.94
CA ALA A 168 -6.77 -11.26 10.07
C ALA A 168 -5.76 -10.19 9.63
N ILE A 169 -5.11 -10.37 8.48
CA ILE A 169 -4.20 -9.39 7.88
C ILE A 169 -4.98 -8.23 7.25
N GLU A 170 -6.12 -8.49 6.61
CA GLU A 170 -6.99 -7.43 6.06
C GLU A 170 -7.54 -6.50 7.15
N ASN A 171 -7.83 -7.06 8.33
CA ASN A 171 -8.33 -6.29 9.48
C ASN A 171 -7.17 -5.80 10.36
N VAL A 172 -6.29 -4.96 9.81
CA VAL A 172 -5.16 -4.40 10.57
C VAL A 172 -5.68 -3.60 11.78
N PRO A 173 -5.44 -4.04 13.03
CA PRO A 173 -5.82 -3.28 14.21
C PRO A 173 -4.94 -2.03 14.34
N LYS A 174 -5.49 -0.94 14.88
CA LYS A 174 -4.76 0.31 15.16
C LYS A 174 -3.51 0.10 16.04
N GLU A 175 -3.46 -0.98 16.83
CA GLU A 175 -2.26 -1.30 17.61
C GLU A 175 -1.05 -1.67 16.73
N ALA A 176 -1.28 -2.30 15.56
CA ALA A 176 -0.22 -2.67 14.62
C ALA A 176 0.50 -1.44 14.06
N SER A 177 -0.24 -0.36 13.82
CA SER A 177 0.25 0.94 13.39
C SER A 177 1.30 1.51 14.37
N SER A 178 1.09 1.39 15.68
CA SER A 178 2.02 1.90 16.70
C SER A 178 3.37 1.16 16.70
N ALA A 179 3.37 -0.16 16.51
CA ALA A 179 4.57 -0.97 16.46
C ALA A 179 5.42 -0.65 15.23
N ILE A 180 4.77 -0.47 14.07
CA ILE A 180 5.41 -0.08 12.81
C ILE A 180 6.14 1.26 12.97
N VAL A 181 5.50 2.26 13.56
CA VAL A 181 6.12 3.58 13.80
C VAL A 181 7.39 3.47 14.65
N SER A 182 7.36 2.69 15.73
CA SER A 182 8.51 2.55 16.62
C SER A 182 9.73 1.98 15.89
N LYS A 183 9.50 0.98 15.03
CA LYS A 183 10.55 0.27 14.30
C LYS A 183 11.05 1.01 13.06
N ILE A 184 10.21 1.86 12.44
CA ILE A 184 10.62 2.79 11.35
C ILE A 184 11.53 3.91 11.85
N LEU A 185 11.41 4.29 13.12
CA LEU A 185 12.19 5.36 13.75
C LEU A 185 13.52 4.89 14.37
N THR A 186 13.75 3.57 14.48
CA THR A 186 15.00 3.01 15.00
C THR A 186 15.97 2.68 13.87
#